data_AF-A0AA50JVJ8-F1
#
_entry.id   AF-A0AA50JVJ8-F1
#
_cell.length_a   1.000
_cell.length_b   1.000
_cell.length_c   1.000
_cell.angle_alpha   90.00
_cell.angle_beta   90.00
_cell.angle_gamma   90.00
#
_symmetry.space_group_name_H-M   'P 1'
#
loop_
_entity.id
_entity.type
_entity.pdbx_description
1 polymer ?
#
loop_
_entity_poly.entity_id
_entity_poly.type
_entity_poly.pdbx_seq_one_letter_code
_entity_poly.pdbx_strand_id
1 'polypeptide(L)'
;DLQAGFPVEFLVGFLNKGSEDYIVETMEASFRYPMDYNYYIQNFTALPYYREVKPKQEATFSYSFIPNEAYAGRPFGLNIQLNYRDISG
;
A
#
# COMPACT_ATOMS: atom_id res chain seq x y z
N ASP A 1 -12.66 -4.67 11.24
CA ASP A 1 -13.37 -4.71 9.96
C ASP A 1 -13.24 -3.35 9.29
N LEU A 2 -13.11 -3.31 7.96
CA LEU A 2 -13.04 -2.04 7.23
C LEU A 2 -14.46 -1.48 7.09
N GLN A 3 -14.69 -0.28 7.61
CA GLN A 3 -15.99 0.36 7.47
C GLN A 3 -16.12 0.98 6.08
N ALA A 4 -17.10 0.54 5.30
CA ALA A 4 -17.36 1.10 3.98
C ALA A 4 -17.97 2.51 4.08
N GLY A 5 -17.64 3.39 3.14
CA GLY A 5 -18.09 4.78 3.11
C GLY A 5 -17.27 5.73 4.01
N PHE A 6 -16.37 5.22 4.84
CA PHE A 6 -15.53 6.02 5.73
C PHE A 6 -14.04 5.90 5.37
N PRO A 7 -13.23 6.95 5.61
CA PRO A 7 -11.79 6.85 5.47
C PRO A 7 -11.23 5.74 6.37
N VAL A 8 -10.42 4.88 5.78
CA VAL A 8 -9.55 3.96 6.52
C VAL A 8 -8.12 4.41 6.32
N GLU A 9 -7.35 4.46 7.40
CA GLU A 9 -5.95 4.82 7.41
C GLU A 9 -5.08 3.62 7.83
N PHE A 10 -3.93 3.48 7.19
CA PHE A 10 -2.92 2.48 7.46
C PHE A 10 -1.56 3.14 7.57
N LEU A 11 -0.75 2.62 8.50
CA LEU A 11 0.66 2.94 8.58
C LEU A 11 1.46 1.73 8.12
N VAL A 12 2.34 1.93 7.14
CA VAL A 12 3.24 0.90 6.62
C VAL A 12 4.67 1.25 7.03
N GLY A 13 5.28 0.40 7.84
CA GLY A 13 6.69 0.50 8.19
C GLY A 13 7.57 -0.12 7.10
N PHE A 14 8.65 0.57 6.74
CA PHE A 14 9.66 0.11 5.80
C PHE A 14 11.03 0.19 6.48
N LEU A 15 11.62 -0.96 6.79
CA LEU A 15 12.96 -1.08 7.35
C LEU A 15 13.96 -1.51 6.27
N ASN A 16 14.90 -0.62 5.93
CA ASN A 16 15.97 -0.95 5.00
C ASN A 16 17.03 -1.82 5.70
N LYS A 17 17.04 -3.12 5.39
CA LYS A 17 18.06 -4.08 5.87
C LYS A 17 19.22 -4.29 4.88
N GLY A 18 19.20 -3.60 3.73
CA GLY A 18 20.22 -3.69 2.69
C GLY A 18 21.47 -2.86 2.98
N SER A 19 22.40 -2.86 2.02
CA SER A 19 23.61 -2.03 2.02
C SER A 19 23.48 -0.74 1.21
N GLU A 20 22.48 -0.67 0.33
CA GLU A 20 22.23 0.47 -0.56
C GLU A 20 21.05 1.33 -0.05
N ASP A 21 20.99 2.56 -0.53
CA ASP A 21 19.84 3.44 -0.34
C ASP A 21 18.66 2.94 -1.20
N TYR A 22 17.46 2.92 -0.62
CA TYR A 22 16.22 2.65 -1.34
C TYR A 22 15.39 3.92 -1.49
N ILE A 23 14.74 4.08 -2.63
CA ILE A 23 13.72 5.09 -2.86
C ILE A 23 12.36 4.39 -2.82
N VAL A 24 11.56 4.70 -1.81
CA VAL A 24 10.15 4.30 -1.75
C VAL A 24 9.35 5.24 -2.64
N GLU A 25 8.79 4.71 -3.71
CA GLU A 25 8.21 5.50 -4.80
C GLU A 25 6.73 5.74 -4.58
N THR A 26 5.93 4.68 -4.54
CA THR A 26 4.48 4.77 -4.44
C THR A 26 3.92 3.71 -3.51
N MET A 27 2.72 3.96 -2.98
CA MET A 27 1.88 2.93 -2.39
C MET A 27 0.54 2.89 -3.08
N GLU A 28 0.08 1.68 -3.34
CA GLU A 28 -1.18 1.37 -4.00
C GLU A 28 -1.96 0.40 -3.13
N ALA A 29 -3.29 0.51 -3.17
CA ALA A 29 -4.16 -0.44 -2.52
C ALA A 29 -5.24 -0.91 -3.48
N SER A 30 -5.72 -2.13 -3.26
CA SER A 30 -6.86 -2.67 -4.01
C SER A 30 -7.63 -3.71 -3.21
N PHE A 31 -8.91 -3.85 -3.54
CA PHE A 31 -9.67 -5.04 -3.20
C PHE A 31 -9.59 -6.05 -4.34
N ARG A 32 -9.32 -7.31 -3.98
CA ARG A 32 -9.16 -8.44 -4.89
C ARG A 32 -9.92 -9.66 -4.38
N TYR A 33 -10.21 -10.60 -5.27
CA TYR A 33 -10.72 -11.90 -4.86
C TYR A 33 -9.56 -12.73 -4.26
N PRO A 34 -9.73 -13.38 -3.10
CA PRO A 34 -8.66 -14.19 -2.51
C PRO A 34 -8.16 -15.34 -3.42
N MET A 35 -9.01 -15.83 -4.32
CA MET A 35 -8.69 -16.91 -5.25
C MET A 35 -8.14 -16.42 -6.61
N ASP A 36 -8.27 -15.13 -6.93
CA ASP A 36 -7.77 -14.55 -8.18
C ASP A 36 -7.24 -13.14 -7.95
N TYR A 37 -5.91 -13.05 -7.81
CA TYR A 37 -5.20 -11.79 -7.56
C TYR A 37 -5.03 -10.91 -8.80
N ASN A 38 -5.41 -11.38 -9.99
CA ASN A 38 -5.37 -10.59 -11.21
C ASN A 38 -6.66 -9.78 -11.42
N TYR A 39 -7.73 -10.10 -10.67
CA TYR A 39 -9.00 -9.40 -10.77
C TYR A 39 -9.13 -8.29 -9.71
N TYR A 40 -9.24 -7.05 -10.18
CA TYR A 40 -9.41 -5.86 -9.35
C TYR A 40 -10.88 -5.53 -9.14
N ILE A 41 -11.34 -5.53 -7.89
CA ILE A 41 -12.72 -5.19 -7.50
C ILE A 41 -12.85 -3.67 -7.29
N GLN A 42 -11.88 -3.09 -6.60
CA GLN A 42 -11.73 -1.65 -6.41
C GLN A 42 -10.25 -1.31 -6.37
N ASN A 43 -9.83 -0.39 -7.23
CA ASN A 43 -8.50 0.21 -7.18
C ASN A 43 -8.57 1.52 -6.40
N PHE A 44 -7.59 1.72 -5.52
CA PHE A 44 -7.40 2.98 -4.81
C PHE A 44 -6.24 3.76 -5.43
N THR A 45 -6.12 5.03 -5.06
CA THR A 45 -5.15 5.97 -5.65
C THR A 45 -3.71 5.50 -5.43
N ALA A 46 -2.88 5.51 -6.47
CA ALA A 46 -1.43 5.38 -6.30
C ALA A 46 -0.89 6.65 -5.63
N LEU A 47 -0.42 6.56 -4.38
CA LEU A 47 0.10 7.69 -3.63
C LEU A 47 1.63 7.73 -3.74
N PRO A 48 2.22 8.76 -4.36
CA PRO A 48 3.67 8.90 -4.44
C PRO A 48 4.27 9.45 -3.14
N TYR A 49 5.44 8.95 -2.77
CA TYR A 49 6.26 9.44 -1.64
C TYR A 49 7.65 9.90 -2.07
N TYR A 50 8.29 9.21 -3.01
CA TYR A 50 9.68 9.46 -3.44
C TYR A 50 10.66 9.69 -2.27
N ARG A 51 10.57 8.82 -1.26
CA ARG A 51 11.32 8.97 -0.01
C ARG A 51 12.53 8.04 -0.01
N GLU A 52 13.71 8.63 0.16
CA GLU A 52 14.94 7.89 0.41
C GLU A 52 14.94 7.29 1.83
N VAL A 53 15.31 6.01 1.93
CA VAL A 53 15.52 5.28 3.19
C VAL A 53 16.90 4.62 3.14
N LYS A 54 17.82 5.12 3.97
CA LYS A 54 19.21 4.65 4.01
C LYS A 54 19.35 3.29 4.68
N PRO A 55 20.47 2.57 4.48
CA PRO A 55 20.78 1.35 5.20
C PRO A 55 20.55 1.46 6.71
N LYS A 56 19.87 0.46 7.26
CA LYS A 56 19.52 0.35 8.70
C LYS A 56 18.55 1.43 9.20
N GLN A 57 17.95 2.23 8.32
CA GLN A 57 16.90 3.17 8.68
C GLN A 57 15.50 2.57 8.47
N GLU A 58 14.56 3.11 9.24
CA GLU A 58 13.15 2.83 9.09
C GLU A 58 12.41 4.12 8.69
N ALA A 59 11.40 3.97 7.84
CA ALA A 59 10.43 5.00 7.51
C ALA A 59 9.01 4.45 7.67
N THR A 60 8.08 5.31 8.06
CA THR A 60 6.65 4.98 8.15
C THR A 60 5.87 5.82 7.14
N PHE A 61 5.00 5.16 6.40
CA PHE A 61 4.19 5.76 5.34
C PHE A 61 2.71 5.65 5.69
N SER A 62 2.01 6.79 5.70
CA SER A 62 0.56 6.86 5.94
C SER A 62 -0.20 6.78 4.62
N TYR A 63 -1.11 5.82 4.52
CA TYR A 63 -1.98 5.67 3.35
C TYR A 63 -3.43 5.56 3.78
N SER A 64 -4.30 6.32 3.12
CA SER A 64 -5.72 6.34 3.41
C SER A 64 -6.56 6.17 2.16
N PHE A 65 -7.67 5.46 2.28
CA PHE A 65 -8.66 5.31 1.22
C PHE A 65 -10.07 5.16 1.77
N ILE A 66 -11.08 5.36 0.92
CA ILE A 66 -12.49 5.18 1.28
C ILE A 66 -13.04 3.96 0.51
N PRO A 67 -13.32 2.84 1.19
CA PRO A 67 -13.97 1.69 0.57
C PRO A 67 -15.37 2.07 0.06
N ASN A 68 -15.75 1.60 -1.13
CA ASN A 68 -17.10 1.86 -1.63
C ASN A 68 -18.16 1.09 -0.83
N GLU A 69 -19.26 1.75 -0.49
CA GLU A 69 -20.40 1.16 0.26
C GLU A 69 -21.00 -0.08 -0.43
N ALA A 70 -20.96 -0.14 -1.78
CA ALA A 70 -21.44 -1.29 -2.55
C ALA A 70 -20.70 -2.61 -2.21
N TYR A 71 -19.54 -2.50 -1.57
CA TYR A 71 -18.65 -3.60 -1.21
C TYR A 71 -18.67 -3.94 0.30
N ALA A 72 -19.53 -3.28 1.07
CA ALA A 72 -19.68 -3.53 2.51
C ALA A 72 -20.05 -5.01 2.80
N GLY A 73 -19.43 -5.58 3.83
CA GLY A 73 -19.75 -6.93 4.34
C GLY A 73 -19.34 -8.08 3.42
N ARG A 74 -18.64 -7.81 2.31
CA ARG A 74 -18.13 -8.86 1.42
C ARG A 74 -16.71 -9.28 1.84
N PRO A 75 -16.37 -10.58 1.82
CA PRO A 75 -15.07 -11.09 2.27
C PRO A 75 -13.99 -10.89 1.19
N PHE A 76 -13.66 -9.65 0.88
CA PHE A 76 -12.61 -9.32 -0.08
C PHE A 76 -11.23 -9.32 0.55
N GLY A 77 -10.22 -9.66 -0.25
CA GLY A 77 -8.83 -9.49 0.13
C GLY A 77 -8.43 -8.04 -0.06
N LEU A 78 -7.93 -7.40 1.01
CA LEU A 78 -7.21 -6.14 0.91
C LEU A 78 -5.75 -6.42 0.51
N ASN A 79 -5.31 -5.83 -0.59
CA ASN A 79 -3.92 -5.83 -0.99
C ASN A 79 -3.36 -4.41 -0.85
N ILE A 80 -2.23 -4.28 -0.15
CA ILE A 80 -1.42 -3.07 -0.08
C ILE A 80 -0.08 -3.38 -0.75
N GLN A 81 0.31 -2.56 -1.72
CA GLN A 81 1.54 -2.70 -2.49
C GLN A 81 2.39 -1.46 -2.29
N LEU A 82 3.59 -1.65 -1.73
CA LEU A 82 4.60 -0.60 -1.57
C LEU A 82 5.68 -0.83 -2.61
N ASN A 83 5.84 0.13 -3.54
CA ASN A 83 6.83 0.07 -4.59
C ASN A 83 8.07 0.84 -4.16
N TYR A 84 9.22 0.21 -4.30
CA TYR A 84 10.51 0.80 -4.01
C TYR A 84 11.57 0.25 -4.98
N ARG A 85 12.62 1.03 -5.18
CA ARG A 85 13.78 0.64 -5.98
C ARG A 85 15.06 1.04 -5.28
N ASP A 86 16.16 0.36 -5.59
CA ASP A 86 17.48 0.86 -5.18
C ASP A 86 17.84 2.12 -5.98
N ILE A 87 18.89 2.80 -5.51
CA ILE A 87 19.38 4.01 -6.18
C ILE A 87 20.00 3.73 -7.55
N SER A 88 20.36 2.47 -7.85
CA SER A 88 20.99 2.07 -9.11
C SER A 88 19.99 1.85 -10.24
N GLY A 89 18.70 1.64 -9.93
CA GLY A 89 17.61 1.57 -10.91
C GLY A 89 16.96 0.21 -10.98
#